data_AF-A0A955PGZ7-F1
#
_entry.id   AF-A0A955PGZ7-F1
#
_cell.length_a   1.000
_cell.length_b   1.000
_cell.length_c   1.000
_cell.angle_alpha   90.00
_cell.angle_beta   90.00
_cell.angle_gamma   90.00
#
_symmetry.space_group_name_H-M   'P 1'
#
loop_
_entity.id
_entity.type
_entity.pdbx_description
1 polymer ?
#
loop_
_entity_poly.entity_id
_entity_poly.type
_entity_poly.pdbx_seq_one_letter_code
_entity_poly.pdbx_strand_id
1 'polypeptide(L)'
;MLICDGTITNNTIINNDGRTLPGGGMLGCEGEIINNILWGNIASHNPQIDQSSTPSFCCIQDWNGNGIGNIVFDPQFIDAGNGDFRLSPSSPCIDAGAYIASVSTDYWGDPRGLDGTAESRGDGSNYDIGADEFLGKELFHLGSDIDGTGWVDAVDLLRLRDQWKAPVS
;
A
#
# COMPACT_ATOMS: atom_id res chain seq x y z
N MET A 1 -16.24 5.35 6.88
CA MET A 1 -16.10 6.37 7.92
C MET A 1 -15.47 5.77 9.15
N LEU A 2 -14.25 6.18 9.43
CA LEU A 2 -13.51 5.89 10.66
C LEU A 2 -13.60 7.14 11.55
N ILE A 3 -14.00 6.97 12.81
CA ILE A 3 -13.88 7.97 13.89
C ILE A 3 -12.99 7.31 14.94
N CYS A 4 -11.77 7.81 15.13
CA CYS A 4 -10.75 7.12 15.91
C CYS A 4 -9.88 8.11 16.71
N ASP A 5 -9.76 7.90 18.02
CA ASP A 5 -8.75 8.57 18.85
C ASP A 5 -7.41 7.79 18.86
N GLY A 6 -7.39 6.61 18.22
CA GLY A 6 -6.21 5.74 18.11
C GLY A 6 -5.38 6.02 16.86
N THR A 7 -4.13 5.56 16.88
CA THR A 7 -3.20 5.62 15.75
C THR A 7 -3.74 4.83 14.55
N ILE A 8 -3.70 5.42 13.36
CA ILE A 8 -4.08 4.79 12.10
C ILE A 8 -2.83 4.71 11.25
N THR A 9 -2.28 3.50 11.10
CA THR A 9 -0.98 3.27 10.45
C THR A 9 -1.05 2.16 9.43
N ASN A 10 -0.40 2.32 8.28
CA ASN A 10 -0.22 1.24 7.30
C ASN A 10 -1.54 0.60 6.84
N ASN A 11 -2.55 1.42 6.56
CA ASN A 11 -3.83 0.94 6.04
C ASN A 11 -4.01 1.32 4.57
N THR A 12 -4.75 0.50 3.83
CA THR A 12 -5.30 0.85 2.53
C THR A 12 -6.80 1.11 2.67
N ILE A 13 -7.19 2.39 2.66
CA ILE A 13 -8.56 2.87 2.87
C ILE A 13 -9.09 3.37 1.55
N ILE A 14 -9.79 2.49 0.83
CA ILE A 14 -10.19 2.72 -0.56
C ILE A 14 -11.68 2.50 -0.78
N ASN A 15 -12.28 3.28 -1.69
CA ASN A 15 -13.64 3.08 -2.21
C ASN A 15 -14.75 3.07 -1.14
N ASN A 16 -14.56 3.77 -0.02
CA ASN A 16 -15.64 4.00 0.93
C ASN A 16 -16.67 4.97 0.33
N ASP A 17 -17.96 4.64 0.42
CA ASP A 17 -19.04 5.51 -0.03
C ASP A 17 -19.74 6.18 1.15
N GLY A 18 -19.43 7.45 1.35
CA GLY A 18 -20.04 8.33 2.35
C GLY A 18 -20.67 9.56 1.72
N ARG A 19 -21.28 9.48 0.52
CA ARG A 19 -21.80 10.63 -0.26
C ARG A 19 -22.59 11.68 0.52
N THR A 20 -23.24 11.31 1.62
CA THR A 20 -24.07 12.20 2.44
C THR A 20 -23.33 12.84 3.63
N LEU A 21 -22.08 12.46 3.88
CA LEU A 21 -21.26 12.94 5.00
C LEU A 21 -19.89 13.39 4.48
N PRO A 22 -19.12 14.19 5.24
CA PRO A 22 -17.70 14.41 4.93
C PRO A 22 -16.84 13.19 5.26
N GLY A 23 -15.58 13.20 4.81
CA GLY A 23 -14.56 12.27 5.29
C GLY A 23 -14.89 10.81 4.97
N GLY A 24 -15.08 10.50 3.69
CA GLY A 24 -15.45 9.16 3.21
C GLY A 24 -14.49 8.08 3.71
N GLY A 25 -13.18 8.37 3.63
CA GLY A 25 -12.13 7.59 4.28
C GLY A 25 -12.12 7.79 5.80
N MET A 26 -11.71 8.98 6.24
CA MET A 26 -11.57 9.35 7.66
C MET A 26 -12.37 10.61 8.02
N LEU A 27 -13.03 10.60 9.17
CA LEU A 27 -13.73 11.75 9.73
C LEU A 27 -13.49 11.84 11.24
N GLY A 28 -12.97 12.96 11.73
CA GLY A 28 -12.82 13.15 13.18
C GLY A 28 -11.78 12.23 13.82
N CYS A 29 -10.74 11.83 13.08
CA CYS A 29 -9.68 10.99 13.63
C CYS A 29 -8.61 11.86 14.29
N GLU A 30 -8.50 11.82 15.61
CA GLU A 30 -7.56 12.65 16.38
C GLU A 30 -6.21 11.97 16.63
N GLY A 31 -6.10 10.66 16.38
CA GLY A 31 -4.84 9.92 16.48
C GLY A 31 -3.82 10.26 15.39
N GLU A 32 -2.63 9.67 15.49
CA GLU A 32 -1.61 9.79 14.43
C GLU A 32 -2.05 9.07 13.16
N ILE A 33 -1.89 9.73 12.01
CA ILE A 33 -2.26 9.22 10.68
C ILE A 33 -0.99 9.15 9.85
N ILE A 34 -0.43 7.94 9.70
CA ILE A 34 0.87 7.75 9.06
C ILE A 34 0.87 6.51 8.15
N ASN A 35 1.60 6.54 7.04
CA ASN A 35 1.74 5.41 6.10
C ASN A 35 0.43 4.85 5.55
N ASN A 36 -0.63 5.64 5.44
CA ASN A 36 -1.91 5.15 4.90
C ASN A 36 -2.07 5.51 3.42
N ILE A 37 -2.71 4.63 2.65
CA ILE A 37 -3.27 4.96 1.35
C ILE A 37 -4.74 5.32 1.53
N LEU A 38 -5.13 6.52 1.08
CA LEU A 38 -6.51 6.97 1.00
C LEU A 38 -6.83 7.36 -0.44
N TRP A 39 -7.62 6.51 -1.11
CA TRP A 39 -7.87 6.65 -2.54
C TRP A 39 -9.31 6.27 -2.91
N GLY A 40 -9.89 6.89 -3.92
CA GLY A 40 -11.21 6.51 -4.46
C GLY A 40 -12.39 6.64 -3.48
N ASN A 41 -12.18 7.17 -2.28
CA ASN A 41 -13.26 7.40 -1.32
C ASN A 41 -14.21 8.49 -1.85
N ILE A 42 -15.49 8.39 -1.49
CA ILE A 42 -16.54 9.32 -1.93
C ILE A 42 -17.19 9.96 -0.70
N ALA A 43 -17.35 11.28 -0.72
CA ALA A 43 -17.99 12.04 0.35
C ALA A 43 -18.67 13.31 -0.21
N SER A 44 -19.46 13.98 0.61
CA SER A 44 -20.05 15.29 0.27
C SER A 44 -19.00 16.40 0.10
N HIS A 45 -17.90 16.33 0.86
CA HIS A 45 -16.70 17.16 0.76
C HIS A 45 -15.54 16.43 1.44
N ASN A 46 -14.31 16.78 1.06
CA ASN A 46 -13.07 16.20 1.63
C ASN A 46 -13.11 14.66 1.67
N PRO A 47 -13.17 13.99 0.49
CA PRO A 47 -13.46 12.56 0.39
C PRO A 47 -12.48 11.65 1.13
N GLN A 48 -11.20 12.01 1.17
CA GLN A 48 -10.19 11.17 1.80
C GLN A 48 -10.16 11.35 3.32
N ILE A 49 -10.05 12.61 3.78
CA ILE A 49 -9.88 12.96 5.19
C ILE A 49 -10.62 14.26 5.47
N ASP A 50 -11.45 14.29 6.52
CA ASP A 50 -12.05 15.51 7.05
C ASP A 50 -11.93 15.58 8.58
N GLN A 51 -11.82 16.79 9.13
CA GLN A 51 -11.74 17.06 10.59
C GLN A 51 -10.81 16.13 11.37
N SER A 52 -9.70 15.71 10.77
CA SER A 52 -8.77 14.75 11.38
C SER A 52 -7.39 15.38 11.57
N SER A 53 -6.54 14.70 12.33
CA SER A 53 -5.13 15.02 12.49
C SER A 53 -4.40 15.13 11.15
N THR A 54 -3.31 15.89 11.14
CA THR A 54 -2.52 16.09 9.90
C THR A 54 -1.82 14.78 9.52
N PRO A 55 -2.05 14.24 8.31
CA PRO A 55 -1.39 13.02 7.88
C PRO A 55 0.09 13.25 7.56
N SER A 56 0.92 12.24 7.77
CA SER A 56 2.32 12.22 7.32
C SER A 56 2.61 10.91 6.58
N PHE A 57 3.51 10.96 5.59
CA PHE A 57 3.92 9.80 4.80
C PHE A 57 2.73 8.98 4.26
N CYS A 58 1.63 9.63 3.89
CA CYS A 58 0.44 8.99 3.36
C CYS A 58 0.32 9.21 1.85
N CYS A 59 -0.30 8.27 1.14
CA CYS A 59 -0.69 8.44 -0.26
C CYS A 59 -2.17 8.83 -0.29
N ILE A 60 -2.48 10.08 -0.63
CA ILE A 60 -3.81 10.66 -0.46
C ILE A 60 -4.24 11.32 -1.76
N GLN A 61 -5.33 10.82 -2.33
CA GLN A 61 -5.91 11.37 -3.54
C GLN A 61 -6.27 12.85 -3.36
N ASP A 62 -5.80 13.69 -4.29
CA ASP A 62 -6.08 15.13 -4.36
C ASP A 62 -5.75 15.91 -3.07
N TRP A 63 -4.81 15.42 -2.26
CA TRP A 63 -4.44 16.11 -1.02
C TRP A 63 -3.71 17.42 -1.27
N ASN A 64 -4.18 18.48 -0.63
CA ASN A 64 -3.60 19.82 -0.69
C ASN A 64 -3.34 20.42 0.71
N GLY A 65 -3.55 19.61 1.76
CA GLY A 65 -3.31 20.02 3.13
C GLY A 65 -1.85 19.92 3.54
N ASN A 66 -1.59 20.21 4.80
CA ASN A 66 -0.24 20.09 5.39
C ASN A 66 0.15 18.61 5.57
N GLY A 67 1.36 18.41 6.10
CA GLY A 67 1.91 17.09 6.39
C GLY A 67 3.19 16.82 5.62
N ILE A 68 4.09 16.06 6.23
CA ILE A 68 5.40 15.74 5.66
C ILE A 68 5.29 14.43 4.90
N GLY A 69 5.95 14.34 3.74
CA GLY A 69 6.11 13.07 3.01
C GLY A 69 4.83 12.54 2.34
N ASN A 70 3.74 13.31 2.30
CA ASN A 70 2.52 12.86 1.63
C ASN A 70 2.69 12.84 0.10
N ILE A 71 2.11 11.81 -0.53
CA ILE A 71 2.09 11.59 -1.98
C ILE A 71 0.68 11.76 -2.50
N VAL A 72 0.53 12.39 -3.67
CA VAL A 72 -0.77 12.63 -4.33
C VAL A 72 -0.91 11.88 -5.66
N PHE A 73 0.10 11.11 -6.04
CA PHE A 73 0.08 10.29 -7.24
C PHE A 73 -0.63 8.96 -7.00
N ASP A 74 -1.19 8.39 -8.06
CA ASP A 74 -1.88 7.10 -8.04
C ASP A 74 -1.01 6.02 -7.34
N PRO A 75 -1.54 5.29 -6.35
CA PRO A 75 -0.81 4.22 -5.68
C PRO A 75 -0.47 3.03 -6.59
N GLN A 76 -1.07 2.93 -7.79
CA GLN A 76 -0.79 1.91 -8.79
C GLN A 76 -0.89 0.48 -8.25
N PHE A 77 -2.09 0.13 -7.75
CA PHE A 77 -2.42 -1.23 -7.36
C PHE A 77 -2.40 -2.19 -8.56
N ILE A 78 -2.06 -3.46 -8.32
CA ILE A 78 -2.09 -4.51 -9.34
C ILE A 78 -3.51 -4.68 -9.92
N ASP A 79 -4.52 -4.86 -9.06
CA ASP A 79 -5.91 -5.02 -9.48
C ASP A 79 -6.91 -4.65 -8.35
N ALA A 80 -6.98 -3.35 -8.07
CA ALA A 80 -7.91 -2.81 -7.06
C ALA A 80 -9.39 -3.13 -7.36
N GLY A 81 -9.75 -3.35 -8.62
CA GLY A 81 -11.12 -3.69 -9.02
C GLY A 81 -11.55 -5.08 -8.55
N ASN A 82 -10.59 -5.99 -8.41
CA ASN A 82 -10.81 -7.34 -7.88
C ASN A 82 -10.30 -7.52 -6.44
N GLY A 83 -9.93 -6.44 -5.75
CA GLY A 83 -9.48 -6.46 -4.37
C GLY A 83 -7.99 -6.76 -4.17
N ASP A 84 -7.21 -6.75 -5.24
CA ASP A 84 -5.76 -6.88 -5.18
C ASP A 84 -5.11 -5.50 -5.00
N PHE A 85 -4.87 -5.16 -3.74
CA PHE A 85 -4.30 -3.87 -3.33
C PHE A 85 -2.78 -3.90 -3.16
N ARG A 86 -2.12 -4.90 -3.74
CA ARG A 86 -0.66 -4.96 -3.76
C ARG A 86 -0.10 -3.91 -4.71
N LEU A 87 1.06 -3.37 -4.38
CA LEU A 87 1.68 -2.29 -5.15
C LEU A 87 2.34 -2.83 -6.42
N SER A 88 2.10 -2.18 -7.56
CA SER A 88 2.85 -2.48 -8.77
C SER A 88 4.31 -1.98 -8.65
N PRO A 89 5.27 -2.55 -9.40
CA PRO A 89 6.69 -2.19 -9.28
C PRO A 89 7.03 -0.72 -9.59
N SER A 90 6.13 0.04 -10.22
CA SER A 90 6.32 1.46 -10.50
C SER A 90 5.61 2.37 -9.49
N SER A 91 4.98 1.80 -8.46
CA SER A 91 4.21 2.56 -7.50
C SER A 91 5.05 3.62 -6.82
N PRO A 92 4.51 4.85 -6.65
CA PRO A 92 5.16 5.88 -5.87
C PRO A 92 5.13 5.58 -4.37
N CYS A 93 4.31 4.62 -3.91
CA CYS A 93 4.17 4.26 -2.50
C CYS A 93 5.31 3.37 -1.99
N ILE A 94 6.06 2.76 -2.91
CA ILE A 94 7.21 1.90 -2.57
C ILE A 94 8.35 2.75 -2.01
N ASP A 95 8.91 2.29 -0.89
CA ASP A 95 9.95 2.90 -0.03
C ASP A 95 9.60 4.30 0.48
N ALA A 96 8.35 4.74 0.34
CA ALA A 96 7.96 6.13 0.58
C ALA A 96 7.39 6.42 1.98
N GLY A 97 7.24 5.38 2.80
CA GLY A 97 6.72 5.44 4.16
C GLY A 97 7.74 5.91 5.19
N ALA A 98 7.30 5.86 6.44
CA ALA A 98 8.11 6.11 7.63
C ALA A 98 8.21 4.89 8.54
N TYR A 99 9.30 4.78 9.29
CA TYR A 99 9.48 3.70 10.25
C TYR A 99 8.49 3.79 11.41
N ILE A 100 7.79 2.69 11.70
CA ILE A 100 6.87 2.57 12.83
C ILE A 100 7.25 1.35 13.67
N ALA A 101 7.86 1.58 14.83
CA ALA A 101 8.42 0.51 15.66
C ALA A 101 7.42 -0.58 16.10
N SER A 102 6.13 -0.24 16.19
CA SER A 102 5.07 -1.17 16.59
C SER A 102 4.51 -2.01 15.43
N VAL A 103 4.90 -1.72 14.18
CA VAL A 103 4.38 -2.39 12.98
C VAL A 103 5.54 -3.06 12.26
N SER A 104 5.81 -4.32 12.61
CA SER A 104 6.95 -5.07 12.08
C SER A 104 6.63 -5.89 10.82
N THR A 105 5.35 -6.11 10.54
CA THR A 105 4.88 -6.91 9.41
C THR A 105 3.70 -6.25 8.71
N ASP A 106 3.47 -6.63 7.47
CA ASP A 106 2.37 -6.15 6.64
C ASP A 106 1.09 -7.01 6.77
N TYR A 107 0.11 -6.80 5.89
CA TYR A 107 -1.15 -7.56 5.88
C TYR A 107 -0.97 -9.06 5.63
N TRP A 108 0.05 -9.46 4.89
CA TRP A 108 0.35 -10.86 4.55
C TRP A 108 1.33 -11.50 5.52
N GLY A 109 1.88 -10.72 6.46
CA GLY A 109 2.85 -11.18 7.45
C GLY A 109 4.30 -11.04 6.97
N ASP A 110 4.52 -10.35 5.86
CA ASP A 110 5.86 -10.06 5.35
C ASP A 110 6.53 -8.98 6.20
N PRO A 111 7.85 -9.06 6.43
CA PRO A 111 8.57 -8.02 7.16
C PRO A 111 8.48 -6.67 6.47
N ARG A 112 8.36 -5.58 7.25
CA ARG A 112 8.43 -4.20 6.72
C ARG A 112 9.85 -3.66 6.67
N GLY A 113 10.07 -2.68 5.80
CA GLY A 113 11.35 -2.04 5.55
C GLY A 113 12.18 -2.76 4.48
N LEU A 114 11.53 -3.37 3.50
CA LEU A 114 12.19 -4.12 2.44
C LEU A 114 12.45 -3.18 1.24
N ASP A 115 13.72 -3.09 0.84
CA ASP A 115 14.14 -2.18 -0.23
C ASP A 115 13.51 -2.59 -1.58
N GLY A 116 12.52 -1.82 -2.02
CA GLY A 116 11.76 -2.09 -3.25
C GLY A 116 12.30 -1.37 -4.48
N THR A 117 13.06 -0.30 -4.30
CA THR A 117 13.62 0.57 -5.35
C THR A 117 15.06 0.96 -5.08
N ALA A 118 15.80 1.37 -6.11
CA ALA A 118 17.17 1.85 -5.95
C ALA A 118 17.28 3.29 -5.41
N GLU A 119 16.15 3.98 -5.25
CA GLU A 119 16.09 5.40 -4.88
C GLU A 119 15.69 5.52 -3.42
N SER A 120 16.41 6.29 -2.62
CA SER A 120 15.97 6.60 -1.26
C SER A 120 14.72 7.47 -1.29
N ARG A 121 13.64 6.97 -0.68
CA ARG A 121 12.34 7.65 -0.58
C ARG A 121 11.91 7.71 0.89
N GLY A 122 10.78 8.39 1.14
CA GLY A 122 10.18 8.46 2.47
C GLY A 122 11.12 9.08 3.51
N ASP A 123 11.22 8.45 4.67
CA ASP A 123 12.19 8.79 5.71
C ASP A 123 13.53 8.02 5.60
N GLY A 124 13.68 7.21 4.55
CA GLY A 124 14.83 6.33 4.33
C GLY A 124 14.78 5.00 5.08
N SER A 125 13.63 4.64 5.66
CA SER A 125 13.42 3.32 6.30
C SER A 125 13.03 2.21 5.33
N ASN A 126 12.78 2.54 4.06
CA ASN A 126 12.27 1.63 3.03
C ASN A 126 10.92 1.01 3.37
N TYR A 127 10.15 1.64 4.26
CA TYR A 127 8.78 1.20 4.51
C TYR A 127 7.91 1.61 3.33
N ASP A 128 6.97 0.74 2.97
CA ASP A 128 5.93 1.10 2.01
C ASP A 128 4.77 1.83 2.69
N ILE A 129 4.17 2.75 1.93
CA ILE A 129 2.89 3.34 2.31
C ILE A 129 1.79 2.34 1.98
N GLY A 130 0.92 2.06 2.95
CA GLY A 130 -0.23 1.17 2.79
C GLY A 130 -0.11 -0.14 3.55
N ALA A 131 -1.04 -1.04 3.26
CA ALA A 131 -1.20 -2.31 3.96
C ALA A 131 -0.19 -3.39 3.53
N ASP A 132 0.35 -3.29 2.33
CA ASP A 132 1.21 -4.29 1.67
C ASP A 132 2.65 -3.76 1.59
N GLU A 133 3.63 -4.63 1.84
CA GLU A 133 5.04 -4.34 1.60
C GLU A 133 5.48 -4.95 0.26
N PHE A 134 5.99 -4.12 -0.64
CA PHE A 134 6.50 -4.58 -1.92
C PHE A 134 7.83 -5.32 -1.72
N LEU A 135 7.80 -6.62 -1.94
CA LEU A 135 8.96 -7.50 -1.71
C LEU A 135 10.13 -7.28 -2.69
N GLY A 136 10.04 -6.34 -3.63
CA GLY A 136 11.10 -6.09 -4.61
C GLY A 136 11.26 -7.23 -5.61
N LYS A 137 11.91 -6.98 -6.75
CA LYS A 137 12.25 -8.06 -7.72
C LYS A 137 13.21 -9.13 -7.14
N GLU A 138 13.88 -8.80 -6.04
CA GLU A 138 14.96 -9.60 -5.44
C GLU A 138 14.46 -10.63 -4.41
N LEU A 139 13.24 -10.51 -3.84
CA LEU A 139 12.66 -11.55 -2.97
C LEU A 139 11.73 -12.54 -3.69
N PHE A 140 11.40 -12.31 -4.97
CA PHE A 140 10.89 -13.36 -5.87
C PHE A 140 11.88 -14.54 -6.02
N HIS A 141 13.08 -14.44 -5.43
CA HIS A 141 14.11 -15.48 -5.41
C HIS A 141 13.99 -16.53 -4.30
N LEU A 142 12.88 -16.60 -3.57
CA LEU A 142 12.49 -17.88 -2.95
C LEU A 142 12.05 -18.93 -4.00
N GLY A 143 12.33 -18.74 -5.29
CA GLY A 143 12.34 -19.79 -6.33
C GLY A 143 11.02 -20.51 -6.57
N SER A 144 9.94 -20.06 -5.94
CA SER A 144 8.67 -20.78 -5.84
C SER A 144 7.50 -19.98 -6.42
N ASP A 145 7.58 -18.64 -6.41
CA ASP A 145 6.69 -17.73 -7.14
C ASP A 145 7.32 -17.44 -8.51
N ILE A 146 6.90 -18.22 -9.51
CA ILE A 146 7.47 -18.25 -10.85
C ILE A 146 6.77 -17.26 -11.77
N ASP A 147 5.53 -16.88 -11.46
CA ASP A 147 4.79 -15.90 -12.26
C ASP A 147 4.86 -14.46 -11.75
N GLY A 148 5.50 -14.25 -10.60
CA GLY A 148 5.80 -12.94 -10.02
C GLY A 148 4.58 -12.28 -9.42
N THR A 149 3.60 -13.08 -9.00
CA THR A 149 2.35 -12.60 -8.41
C THR A 149 2.42 -12.55 -6.90
N GLY A 150 3.58 -12.70 -6.27
CA GLY A 150 3.74 -12.69 -4.81
C GLY A 150 3.14 -13.91 -4.11
N TRP A 151 2.61 -14.87 -4.86
CA TRP A 151 1.97 -16.08 -4.34
C TRP A 151 2.70 -17.31 -4.85
N VAL A 152 2.58 -18.42 -4.12
CA VAL A 152 2.88 -19.75 -4.66
C VAL A 152 1.55 -20.47 -4.86
N ASP A 153 1.09 -20.54 -6.10
CA ASP A 153 -0.22 -21.07 -6.44
C ASP A 153 -0.19 -22.08 -7.62
N ALA A 154 -1.38 -22.42 -8.13
CA ALA A 154 -1.50 -23.36 -9.24
C ALA A 154 -0.89 -22.83 -10.54
N VAL A 155 -0.84 -21.51 -10.72
CA VAL A 155 -0.25 -20.84 -11.90
C VAL A 155 1.27 -20.99 -11.87
N ASP A 156 1.90 -20.91 -10.71
CA ASP A 156 3.35 -21.21 -10.56
C ASP A 156 3.67 -22.65 -10.93
N LEU A 157 2.85 -23.60 -10.45
CA LEU A 157 2.96 -25.01 -10.81
C LEU A 157 2.79 -25.25 -12.31
N LEU A 158 1.87 -24.53 -12.96
CA LEU A 158 1.67 -24.60 -14.41
C LEU A 158 2.85 -24.01 -15.18
N ARG A 159 3.40 -22.88 -14.72
CA ARG A 159 4.58 -22.24 -15.32
C ARG A 159 5.83 -23.11 -15.16
N LEU A 160 6.02 -23.72 -14.00
CA LEU A 160 7.08 -24.69 -13.75
C LEU A 160 6.95 -25.90 -14.67
N ARG A 161 5.74 -26.46 -14.82
CA ARG A 161 5.47 -27.59 -15.72
C ARG A 161 5.82 -27.24 -17.17
N ASP A 162 5.46 -26.06 -17.63
CA ASP A 162 5.68 -25.65 -19.02
C ASP A 162 7.16 -25.36 -19.34
N GLN A 163 7.96 -25.00 -18.32
CA GLN A 163 9.42 -24.89 -18.39
C GLN A 163 10.10 -26.28 -18.34
N TRP A 164 9.46 -27.30 -17.77
CA TRP A 164 9.95 -28.68 -17.73
C TRP A 164 9.74 -29.42 -19.06
N LYS A 165 10.18 -28.82 -20.18
CA LYS A 165 10.31 -29.54 -21.45
C LYS A 165 11.69 -30.20 -21.51
N ALA A 166 11.70 -31.52 -21.40
CA ALA A 166 12.90 -32.35 -21.58
C ALA A 166 13.64 -31.95 -22.89
N PRO A 167 14.98 -32.04 -22.93
CA PRO A 167 15.74 -31.63 -24.10
C PRO A 167 15.23 -32.37 -25.34
N VAL A 168 14.92 -31.61 -26.39
CA VAL A 168 14.74 -32.17 -27.73
C VAL A 168 16.06 -32.82 -28.13
N SER A 169 16.00 -34.13 -28.35
CA SER A 169 17.08 -35.02 -28.79
C SER A 169 17.74 -34.57 -30.08
#